data_AF-A0A3M0SWM5-F1
#
_entry.id   AF-A0A3M0SWM5-F1
#
_cell.length_a   1.000
_cell.length_b   1.000
_cell.length_c   1.000
_cell.angle_alpha   90.00
_cell.angle_beta   90.00
_cell.angle_gamma   90.00
#
_symmetry.space_group_name_H-M   'P 1'
#
loop_
_entity.id
_entity.type
_entity.pdbx_description
1 polymer ?
#
loop_
_entity_poly.entity_id
_entity_poly.type
_entity_poly.pdbx_seq_one_letter_code
_entity_poly.pdbx_strand_id
1 'polypeptide(L)'
;MLKILLIIYELKSIAGRIMDNKVFIIHNVKSFNRVGVYTLLLGIVSMINDKINGNLKIIFVFDKYGNLKFDIFAFIMLSCTFVSIAELLKRAIKIKNENDLTI
;
A
#
# COMPACT_ATOMS: atom_id res chain seq x y z
N MET A 1 -2.56 -15.78 0.87
CA MET A 1 -1.97 -15.78 2.22
C MET A 1 -0.60 -15.11 2.28
N LEU A 2 0.40 -15.54 1.49
CA LEU A 2 1.76 -14.95 1.49
C LEU A 2 1.79 -13.42 1.32
N LYS A 3 1.04 -12.86 0.36
CA LYS A 3 0.98 -11.41 0.11
C LYS A 3 0.50 -10.61 1.33
N ILE A 4 -0.46 -11.14 2.10
CA ILE A 4 -0.98 -10.48 3.30
C ILE A 4 0.10 -10.44 4.39
N LEU A 5 0.85 -11.54 4.57
CA LEU A 5 1.96 -11.59 5.51
C LEU A 5 3.06 -10.58 5.13
N LEU A 6 3.38 -10.45 3.84
CA LEU A 6 4.34 -9.46 3.36
C LEU A 6 3.87 -8.02 3.62
N ILE A 7 2.60 -7.71 3.39
CA ILE A 7 2.03 -6.39 3.70
C ILE A 7 2.15 -6.10 5.20
N ILE A 8 1.75 -7.04 6.07
CA ILE A 8 1.83 -6.87 7.52
C ILE A 8 3.28 -6.68 7.97
N TYR A 9 4.20 -7.46 7.42
CA TYR A 9 5.63 -7.35 7.72
C TYR A 9 6.18 -5.97 7.37
N GLU A 10 5.92 -5.47 6.16
CA GLU A 10 6.36 -4.15 5.72
C GLU A 10 5.72 -3.04 6.57
N LEU A 11 4.42 -3.11 6.85
CA LEU A 11 3.72 -2.12 7.69
C LEU A 11 4.29 -2.08 9.11
N LYS A 12 4.54 -3.25 9.73
CA LYS A 12 5.19 -3.32 11.05
C LYS A 12 6.60 -2.74 11.02
N SER A 13 7.36 -3.02 9.96
CA SER A 13 8.72 -2.49 9.79
C SER A 13 8.72 -0.96 9.63
N ILE A 14 7.77 -0.42 8.86
CA ILE A 14 7.54 1.04 8.73
C ILE A 14 7.20 1.64 10.09
N ALA A 15 6.21 1.09 10.80
CA ALA A 15 5.78 1.59 12.11
C ALA A 15 6.92 1.58 13.12
N GLY A 16 7.69 0.48 13.21
CA GLY A 16 8.84 0.39 14.10
C GLY A 16 9.90 1.46 13.80
N ARG A 17 10.24 1.68 12.52
CA ARG A 17 11.21 2.72 12.16
C ARG A 17 10.68 4.13 12.45
N ILE A 18 9.39 4.38 12.27
CA ILE A 18 8.78 5.67 12.62
C ILE A 18 8.81 5.89 14.15
N MET A 19 8.52 4.87 14.94
CA MET A 19 8.61 4.93 16.41
C MET A 19 10.04 5.20 16.89
N ASP A 20 11.04 4.70 16.17
CA ASP A 20 12.46 4.99 16.41
C ASP A 20 12.91 6.37 15.87
N ASN A 21 11.97 7.26 15.53
CA ASN A 21 12.21 8.58 14.90
C ASN A 21 12.95 8.52 13.55
N LYS A 22 13.03 7.36 12.91
CA LYS A 22 13.64 7.16 11.58
C LYS A 22 12.56 7.27 10.49
N VAL A 23 11.96 8.46 10.38
CA VAL A 23 10.88 8.74 9.42
C VAL A 23 11.43 8.96 8.00
N PHE A 24 12.32 9.93 7.85
CA PHE A 24 12.87 10.37 6.56
C PHE A 24 14.08 9.52 6.13
N ILE A 25 13.83 8.25 5.85
CA ILE A 25 14.84 7.31 5.34
C ILE A 25 14.34 6.57 4.10
N ILE A 26 15.26 6.27 3.17
CA ILE A 26 14.92 5.62 1.89
C ILE A 26 14.29 4.23 2.09
N HIS A 27 14.57 3.56 3.21
CA HIS A 27 13.97 2.26 3.54
C HIS A 27 12.45 2.34 3.72
N ASN A 28 11.93 3.43 4.29
CA ASN A 28 10.49 3.64 4.41
C ASN A 28 9.85 3.86 3.03
N VAL A 29 10.50 4.62 2.14
CA VAL A 29 10.06 4.79 0.73
C VAL A 29 9.92 3.43 0.03
N LYS A 30 10.97 2.61 0.12
CA LYS A 30 10.96 1.25 -0.47
C LYS A 30 9.84 0.39 0.13
N SER A 31 9.63 0.48 1.44
CA SER A 31 8.61 -0.31 2.14
C SER A 31 7.20 0.11 1.76
N PHE A 32 6.91 1.42 1.71
CA PHE A 32 5.61 1.92 1.23
C PHE A 32 5.33 1.52 -0.23
N ASN A 33 6.34 1.58 -1.12
CA ASN A 33 6.20 1.08 -2.49
C ASN A 33 5.89 -0.42 -2.53
N ARG A 34 6.58 -1.24 -1.72
CA ARG A 34 6.30 -2.68 -1.62
C ARG A 34 4.88 -2.95 -1.13
N VAL A 35 4.42 -2.25 -0.09
CA VAL A 35 3.04 -2.35 0.40
C VAL A 35 2.04 -2.01 -0.70
N GLY A 36 2.25 -0.92 -1.44
CA GLY A 36 1.39 -0.55 -2.57
C GLY A 36 1.31 -1.67 -3.62
N VAL A 37 2.46 -2.15 -4.10
CA VAL A 37 2.52 -3.25 -5.08
C VAL A 37 1.84 -4.51 -4.56
N TYR A 38 2.10 -4.93 -3.33
CA TYR A 38 1.48 -6.12 -2.76
C TYR A 38 -0.04 -5.97 -2.60
N THR A 39 -0.51 -4.77 -2.26
CA THR A 39 -1.94 -4.43 -2.15
C THR A 39 -2.62 -4.51 -3.51
N LEU A 40 -2.03 -3.94 -4.56
CA LEU A 40 -2.55 -4.05 -5.92
C LEU A 40 -2.59 -5.50 -6.41
N LEU A 41 -1.52 -6.26 -6.15
CA LEU A 41 -1.43 -7.67 -6.50
C LEU A 41 -2.46 -8.55 -5.75
N LEU A 42 -2.89 -8.13 -4.55
CA LEU A 42 -4.00 -8.78 -3.85
C LEU A 42 -5.32 -8.50 -4.55
N GLY A 43 -5.58 -7.23 -4.89
CA GLY A 43 -6.76 -6.84 -5.65
C GLY A 43 -6.89 -7.61 -6.96
N ILE A 44 -5.81 -7.70 -7.75
CA ILE A 44 -5.82 -8.43 -9.04
C ILE A 44 -6.17 -9.90 -8.84
N VAL A 45 -5.60 -10.56 -7.83
CA VAL A 45 -5.93 -11.97 -7.55
C VAL A 45 -7.39 -12.12 -7.12
N SER A 46 -7.89 -11.19 -6.30
CA SER A 46 -9.30 -11.17 -5.90
C SER A 46 -10.22 -11.02 -7.11
N MET A 47 -9.89 -10.11 -8.03
CA MET A 47 -10.65 -9.88 -9.26
C MET A 47 -10.65 -11.11 -10.18
N ILE A 48 -9.50 -11.77 -10.34
CA ILE A 48 -9.40 -13.01 -11.13
C ILE A 48 -10.28 -14.10 -10.50
N ASN A 49 -10.21 -14.26 -9.17
CA ASN A 49 -11.03 -15.24 -8.46
C ASN A 49 -12.53 -14.95 -8.61
N ASP A 50 -12.94 -13.69 -8.49
CA ASP A 50 -14.34 -13.29 -8.70
C ASP A 50 -14.80 -13.52 -10.15
N LYS A 51 -13.92 -13.26 -11.14
CA LYS A 51 -14.20 -13.54 -12.55
C LYS A 51 -14.41 -15.04 -12.82
N ILE A 52 -13.54 -15.90 -12.28
CA ILE A 52 -13.66 -17.37 -12.44
C ILE A 52 -14.96 -17.88 -11.84
N ASN A 53 -15.37 -17.32 -10.71
CA ASN A 53 -16.60 -17.72 -10.01
C ASN A 53 -17.87 -17.02 -10.53
N GLY A 54 -17.81 -16.33 -11.68
CA GLY A 54 -18.97 -15.65 -12.29
C GLY A 54 -19.51 -14.46 -11.48
N ASN A 55 -18.74 -13.96 -10.51
CA ASN A 55 -19.12 -12.91 -9.56
C ASN A 55 -18.34 -11.62 -9.79
N LEU A 56 -17.92 -11.36 -11.03
CA LEU A 56 -17.15 -10.15 -11.35
C LEU A 56 -17.98 -8.91 -11.04
N LYS A 57 -17.50 -8.14 -10.06
CA LYS A 57 -17.97 -6.80 -9.74
C LYS A 57 -16.75 -5.87 -9.88
N ILE A 58 -16.99 -4.61 -10.26
CA ILE A 58 -15.93 -3.64 -10.57
C ILE A 58 -15.93 -2.46 -9.58
N ILE A 59 -17.06 -2.23 -8.89
CA ILE A 59 -17.29 -1.13 -7.96
C ILE A 59 -17.92 -1.72 -6.69
N PHE A 60 -17.64 -1.12 -5.51
CA PHE A 60 -18.21 -1.49 -4.22
C PHE A 60 -19.66 -1.96 -4.31
N VAL A 61 -19.91 -3.22 -3.93
CA VAL A 61 -21.26 -3.76 -3.82
C VAL A 61 -21.42 -4.42 -2.48
N PHE A 62 -22.57 -4.20 -1.87
CA PHE A 62 -23.01 -4.96 -0.72
C PHE A 62 -23.32 -6.40 -1.16
N ASP A 63 -22.85 -7.39 -0.41
CA ASP A 63 -23.30 -8.75 -0.61
C ASP A 63 -24.77 -8.92 -0.21
N LYS A 64 -25.32 -10.12 -0.42
CA LYS A 64 -26.70 -10.46 -0.03
C LYS A 64 -27.00 -10.35 1.47
N TYR A 65 -25.97 -10.16 2.29
CA TYR A 65 -26.06 -9.99 3.74
C TYR A 65 -25.78 -8.54 4.18
N GLY A 66 -25.61 -7.61 3.23
CA GLY A 66 -25.32 -6.21 3.52
C GLY A 66 -23.85 -5.94 3.87
N ASN A 67 -22.94 -6.90 3.69
CA ASN A 67 -21.51 -6.66 3.93
C ASN A 67 -20.89 -5.94 2.74
N LEU A 68 -20.09 -4.92 3.02
CA LEU A 68 -19.30 -4.25 1.98
C LEU A 68 -18.24 -5.22 1.45
N LYS A 69 -18.36 -5.63 0.18
CA LYS A 69 -17.32 -6.41 -0.47
C LYS A 69 -16.28 -5.44 -1.04
N PHE A 70 -15.04 -5.54 -0.56
CA PHE A 70 -13.92 -4.77 -1.11
C PHE A 70 -13.61 -5.26 -2.53
N ASP A 71 -13.87 -4.38 -3.50
CA ASP A 71 -13.60 -4.63 -4.91
C ASP A 71 -12.17 -4.23 -5.30
N ILE A 72 -11.71 -4.63 -6.49
CA ILE A 72 -10.45 -4.21 -7.13
C ILE A 72 -10.22 -2.70 -7.01
N PHE A 73 -11.28 -1.90 -7.12
CA PHE A 73 -11.20 -0.45 -6.99
C PHE A 73 -10.64 -0.02 -5.63
N ALA A 74 -11.06 -0.65 -4.53
CA ALA A 74 -10.53 -0.34 -3.20
C ALA A 74 -9.03 -0.67 -3.08
N PHE A 75 -8.61 -1.80 -3.65
CA PHE A 75 -7.20 -2.17 -3.69
C PHE A 75 -6.36 -1.22 -4.55
N ILE A 76 -6.90 -0.74 -5.67
CA ILE A 76 -6.27 0.28 -6.51
C ILE A 76 -6.10 1.58 -5.71
N MET A 77 -7.16 2.07 -5.07
CA MET A 77 -7.10 3.30 -4.28
C MET A 77 -6.08 3.20 -3.15
N LEU A 78 -6.09 2.11 -2.39
CA LEU A 78 -5.10 1.87 -1.32
C LEU A 78 -3.67 1.79 -1.87
N SER A 79 -3.46 1.09 -2.98
CA SER A 79 -2.16 1.02 -3.64
C SER A 79 -1.65 2.41 -4.03
N CYS A 80 -2.51 3.23 -4.66
CA CYS A 80 -2.18 4.60 -5.01
C CYS A 80 -1.80 5.42 -3.77
N THR A 81 -2.57 5.32 -2.67
CA THR A 81 -2.24 6.00 -1.41
C THR A 81 -0.85 5.64 -0.90
N PHE A 82 -0.50 4.35 -0.85
CA PHE A 82 0.82 3.93 -0.38
C PHE A 82 1.96 4.43 -1.28
N VAL A 83 1.77 4.39 -2.59
CA VAL A 83 2.76 4.90 -3.56
C VAL A 83 2.89 6.42 -3.46
N SER A 84 1.78 7.16 -3.30
CA SER A 84 1.81 8.61 -3.08
C SER A 84 2.58 8.98 -1.80
N ILE A 85 2.37 8.25 -0.71
CA ILE A 85 3.15 8.43 0.53
C ILE A 85 4.63 8.17 0.29
N ALA A 86 4.98 7.11 -0.45
CA ALA A 86 6.37 6.81 -0.79
C ALA A 86 7.04 7.95 -1.57
N GLU A 87 6.35 8.53 -2.55
CA GLU A 87 6.86 9.64 -3.36
C GLU A 87 6.99 10.93 -2.54
N LEU A 88 6.00 11.26 -1.70
CA LEU A 88 6.07 12.38 -0.77
C LEU A 88 7.28 12.24 0.16
N LEU A 89 7.49 11.05 0.72
CA LEU A 89 8.61 10.79 1.61
C LEU A 89 9.96 10.87 0.89
N LYS A 90 10.03 10.37 -0.35
CA LYS A 90 11.23 10.48 -1.19
C LYS A 90 11.61 11.94 -1.45
N ARG A 91 10.62 12.79 -1.74
CA ARG A 91 10.83 14.23 -1.91
C ARG A 91 11.28 14.90 -0.61
N ALA A 92 10.65 14.56 0.52
CA ALA A 92 11.06 15.08 1.83
C ALA A 92 12.51 14.71 2.18
N ILE A 93 12.94 13.48 1.90
CA ILE A 93 14.33 13.05 2.09
C ILE A 93 15.29 13.88 1.22
N LYS A 94 14.92 14.11 -0.04
CA LYS A 94 15.74 14.92 -0.96
C LYS A 94 15.93 16.34 -0.42
N ILE A 95 14.84 17.00 -0.02
CA ILE A 95 14.87 18.36 0.57
C ILE A 95 15.73 18.39 1.83
N LYS A 96 15.57 17.39 2.71
CA LYS A 96 16.37 17.28 3.93
C LYS A 96 17.87 17.19 3.61
N ASN A 97 18.25 16.31 2.68
CA ASN A 97 19.65 16.12 2.31
C ASN A 97 20.25 17.36 1.63
N GLU A 98 19.46 18.08 0.82
CA GLU A 98 19.90 19.34 0.20
C GLU A 98 20.14 20.42 1.28
N ASN A 99 19.26 20.54 2.25
CA ASN A 99 19.42 21.50 3.35
C ASN A 99 20.61 21.14 4.27
N ASP A 100 20.81 19.86 4.58
CA ASP A 100 21.94 19.37 5.38
C ASP A 100 23.30 19.62 4.69
N LEU A 101 23.34 19.80 3.36
CA LEU A 101 24.56 20.09 2.59
C LEU A 101 24.87 21.59 2.48
N THR A 102 23.91 22.46 2.84
CA THR A 102 24.03 23.92 2.72
C THR A 102 24.35 24.66 4.02
N ILE A 103 24.39 23.96 5.16
CA ILE A 103 24.81 24.47 6.48
C ILE A 103 26.23 23.99 6.74
#